data_AF-A0A1F3BB65-F1
#
_entry.id   AF-A0A1F3BB65-F1
#
_cell.length_a   1.000
_cell.length_b   1.000
_cell.length_c   1.000
_cell.angle_alpha   90.00
_cell.angle_beta   90.00
_cell.angle_gamma   90.00
#
_symmetry.space_group_name_H-M   'P 1'
#
loop_
_entity.id
_entity.type
_entity.pdbx_description
1 polymer ?
#
loop_
_entity_poly.entity_id
_entity_poly.type
_entity_poly.pdbx_seq_one_letter_code
_entity_poly.pdbx_strand_id
1 'polypeptide(L)'
;MTFRFLLSALTVLFLSPLAVAAAPVKDLTINDALEGRGPPARVLDTVEVHYTGWLMDGTKFDSSRDRGQPYAFTIGMGDVIPGWDLGVPGMKVGGKRELLIPFDLAYGPAGRGKTIPPKADLRFEVELVAIAPVKFQDIGNDDLKAWKAKGAKIIDLRRPLEAQESGVIDGSRLIPAFTESGRLYPDFVETFTKAIKPEDTVVLVCRSGNRSRRIATWLAEEKGYGNVANLADGVLGWTAAKLPLVPATPAP
;
A
#
# COMPACT_ATOMS: atom_id res chain seq x y z
N MET A 1 62.03 50.63 36.89
CA MET A 1 61.67 49.34 37.52
C MET A 1 60.26 48.99 37.12
N THR A 2 60.09 47.77 36.64
CA THR A 2 59.00 47.24 35.81
C THR A 2 57.68 47.02 36.56
N PHE A 3 56.57 47.56 36.05
CA PHE A 3 55.20 47.22 36.46
C PHE A 3 54.74 45.95 35.70
N ARG A 4 54.39 44.88 36.44
CA ARG A 4 53.78 43.66 35.91
C ARG A 4 52.29 43.67 36.22
N PHE A 5 51.45 43.80 35.20
CA PHE A 5 50.01 43.54 35.28
C PHE A 5 49.78 42.03 35.14
N LEU A 6 49.17 41.39 36.15
CA LEU A 6 48.59 40.05 36.03
C LEU A 6 47.18 40.18 35.43
N LEU A 7 47.00 39.76 34.18
CA LEU A 7 45.68 39.49 33.62
C LEU A 7 45.22 38.10 34.08
N SER A 8 44.17 38.06 34.91
CA SER A 8 43.49 36.81 35.27
C SER A 8 42.50 36.46 34.16
N ALA A 9 42.78 35.40 33.39
CA ALA A 9 41.88 34.90 32.36
C ALA A 9 40.71 34.17 33.02
N LEU A 10 39.49 34.74 32.91
CA LEU A 10 38.26 34.11 33.34
C LEU A 10 37.78 33.15 32.24
N THR A 11 38.04 31.86 32.39
CA THR A 11 37.59 30.82 31.46
C THR A 11 36.07 30.62 31.61
N VAL A 12 35.29 31.16 30.68
CA VAL A 12 33.85 30.86 30.58
C VAL A 12 33.71 29.46 30.00
N LEU A 13 33.35 28.49 30.85
CA LEU A 13 32.92 27.15 30.43
C LEU A 13 31.60 27.29 29.67
N PHE A 14 31.67 27.29 28.34
CA PHE A 14 30.50 27.07 27.49
C PHE A 14 30.03 25.63 27.69
N LEU A 15 28.95 25.47 28.46
CA LEU A 15 28.23 24.21 28.55
C LEU A 15 27.48 24.02 27.22
N SER A 16 28.13 23.38 26.25
CA SER A 16 27.48 22.99 25.01
C SER A 16 26.29 22.08 25.33
N PRO A 17 25.08 22.35 24.80
CA PRO A 17 23.97 21.42 24.97
C PRO A 17 24.35 20.11 24.29
N LEU A 18 24.29 18.99 25.03
CA LEU A 18 24.39 17.68 24.43
C LEU A 18 23.25 17.56 23.41
N ALA A 19 23.61 17.51 22.13
CA ALA A 19 22.70 17.04 21.10
C ALA A 19 22.37 15.58 21.43
N VAL A 20 21.15 15.32 21.89
CA VAL A 20 20.64 13.97 22.03
C VAL A 20 20.46 13.43 20.63
N ALA A 21 21.42 12.64 20.14
CA ALA A 21 21.26 11.92 18.90
C ALA A 21 20.10 10.93 19.07
N ALA A 22 19.06 11.08 18.26
CA ALA A 22 17.95 10.14 18.23
C ALA A 22 18.47 8.75 17.88
N ALA A 23 17.95 7.72 18.57
CA ALA A 23 18.32 6.35 18.31
C ALA A 23 17.91 5.93 16.88
N PRO A 24 18.71 5.09 16.19
CA PRO A 24 18.40 4.64 14.84
C PRO A 24 17.11 3.82 14.81
N VAL A 25 16.28 4.06 13.80
CA VAL A 25 15.08 3.28 13.50
C VAL A 25 15.53 2.03 12.76
N LYS A 26 15.21 0.84 13.30
CA LYS A 26 15.61 -0.43 12.67
C LYS A 26 14.59 -0.92 11.66
N ASP A 27 13.31 -0.78 11.99
CA ASP A 27 12.18 -1.25 11.22
C ASP A 27 11.15 -0.14 11.07
N LEU A 28 10.34 -0.18 10.02
CA LEU A 28 9.20 0.71 9.87
C LEU A 28 8.29 0.60 11.11
N THR A 29 8.11 1.70 11.81
CA THR A 29 7.19 1.79 12.96
C THR A 29 5.94 2.56 12.54
N ILE A 30 4.76 2.00 12.87
CA ILE A 30 3.44 2.53 12.54
C ILE A 30 2.70 2.81 13.84
N ASN A 31 2.42 4.08 14.13
CA ASN A 31 1.72 4.51 15.34
C ASN A 31 0.43 5.25 14.95
N ASP A 32 -0.73 4.65 15.16
CA ASP A 32 -2.02 5.32 14.93
C ASP A 32 -2.30 6.35 16.03
N ALA A 33 -2.28 7.63 15.65
CA ALA A 33 -2.58 8.74 16.56
C ALA A 33 -4.09 9.03 16.64
N LEU A 34 -4.81 8.79 15.54
CA LEU A 34 -6.27 8.89 15.46
C LEU A 34 -6.78 7.87 14.45
N GLU A 35 -7.74 7.04 14.87
CA GLU A 35 -8.40 6.13 13.93
C GLU A 35 -9.46 6.89 13.12
N GLY A 36 -9.42 6.72 11.79
CA GLY A 36 -10.42 7.26 10.88
C GLY A 36 -11.69 6.42 10.81
N ARG A 37 -12.52 6.69 9.80
CA ARG A 37 -13.79 5.96 9.57
C ARG A 37 -13.89 5.43 8.15
N GLY A 38 -14.80 4.47 7.97
CA GLY A 38 -15.06 3.85 6.68
C GLY A 38 -14.09 2.71 6.35
N PRO A 39 -14.06 2.27 5.08
CA PRO A 39 -13.17 1.20 4.65
C PRO A 39 -11.70 1.62 4.78
N PRO A 40 -10.79 0.68 5.08
CA PRO A 40 -9.36 0.96 5.09
C PRO A 40 -8.83 1.14 3.67
N ALA A 41 -7.82 2.00 3.50
CA ALA A 41 -7.02 2.11 2.30
C ALA A 41 -6.26 0.81 2.03
N ARG A 42 -6.23 0.39 0.78
CA ARG A 42 -5.66 -0.87 0.30
C ARG A 42 -4.59 -0.58 -0.75
N VAL A 43 -3.76 -1.58 -1.00
CA VAL A 43 -2.82 -1.54 -2.13
C VAL A 43 -3.61 -1.31 -3.43
N LEU A 44 -3.07 -0.48 -4.32
CA LEU A 44 -3.70 0.05 -5.53
C LEU A 44 -4.82 1.07 -5.32
N ASP A 45 -5.13 1.49 -4.09
CA ASP A 45 -5.93 2.70 -3.89
C ASP A 45 -5.11 3.93 -4.27
N THR A 46 -5.75 4.84 -5.02
CA THR A 46 -5.30 6.22 -5.07
C THR A 46 -5.83 6.93 -3.83
N VAL A 47 -4.91 7.44 -3.02
CA VAL A 47 -5.24 8.14 -1.78
C VAL A 47 -4.77 9.58 -1.83
N GLU A 48 -5.47 10.45 -1.11
CA GLU A 48 -5.06 11.81 -0.85
C GLU A 48 -4.70 11.94 0.63
N VAL A 49 -3.51 12.47 0.91
CA VAL A 49 -3.03 12.64 2.28
C VAL A 49 -2.55 14.05 2.56
N HIS A 50 -2.82 14.52 3.78
CA HIS A 50 -1.99 15.55 4.37
C HIS A 50 -0.81 14.93 5.09
N TYR A 51 0.36 15.55 5.01
CA TYR A 51 1.51 15.07 5.74
C TYR A 51 2.45 16.20 6.14
N THR A 52 3.28 15.90 7.12
CA THR A 52 4.50 16.63 7.40
C THR A 52 5.62 15.63 7.68
N GLY A 53 6.81 15.91 7.16
CA GLY A 53 8.01 15.09 7.31
C GLY A 53 9.09 15.83 8.08
N TRP A 54 9.74 15.13 9.01
CA TRP A 54 10.83 15.63 9.84
C TRP A 54 12.01 14.67 9.84
N LEU A 55 13.21 15.25 9.97
CA LEU A 55 14.37 14.52 10.43
C LEU A 55 14.20 14.18 11.92
N MET A 56 14.93 13.18 12.40
CA MET A 56 14.83 12.74 13.80
C MET A 56 15.31 13.79 14.82
N ASP A 57 16.03 14.81 14.38
CA ASP A 57 16.41 15.97 15.20
C ASP A 57 15.30 17.03 15.34
N GLY A 58 14.15 16.81 14.71
CA GLY A 58 12.99 17.71 14.72
C GLY A 58 12.97 18.72 13.57
N THR A 59 13.98 18.72 12.69
CA THR A 59 14.00 19.61 11.51
C THR A 59 12.92 19.19 10.53
N LYS A 60 11.91 20.05 10.33
CA LYS A 60 10.89 19.86 9.28
C LYS A 60 11.54 20.03 7.91
N PHE A 61 11.43 19.03 7.03
CA PHE A 61 11.96 19.11 5.66
C PHE A 61 10.87 19.27 4.60
N ASP A 62 9.64 18.85 4.87
CA ASP A 62 8.54 18.93 3.91
C ASP A 62 7.16 18.88 4.61
N SER A 63 6.15 19.53 4.03
CA SER A 63 4.75 19.43 4.46
C SER A 63 3.80 19.75 3.30
N SER A 64 2.76 18.94 3.13
CA SER A 64 1.70 19.27 2.17
C SER A 64 0.81 20.40 2.64
N ARG A 65 0.75 20.67 3.95
CA ARG A 65 -0.01 21.80 4.51
C ARG A 65 0.63 23.14 4.20
N ASP A 66 1.96 23.20 4.18
CA ASP A 66 2.69 24.41 3.77
C ASP A 66 2.39 24.79 2.31
N ARG A 67 2.02 23.80 1.48
CA ARG A 67 1.58 23.99 0.09
C ARG A 67 0.08 24.23 -0.05
N GLY A 68 -0.70 24.11 1.02
CA GLY A 68 -2.15 24.31 1.01
C GLY A 68 -2.96 23.24 0.29
N GLN A 69 -2.38 22.11 -0.13
CA GLN A 69 -3.09 21.05 -0.85
C GLN A 69 -2.62 19.65 -0.44
N PRO A 70 -3.53 18.65 -0.36
CA PRO A 70 -3.16 17.26 -0.17
C PRO A 70 -2.22 16.74 -1.25
N TYR A 71 -1.51 15.66 -0.94
CA TYR A 71 -0.70 14.93 -1.90
C TYR A 71 -1.40 13.62 -2.28
N ALA A 72 -1.53 13.38 -3.58
CA ALA A 72 -2.17 12.18 -4.11
C ALA A 72 -1.12 11.19 -4.64
N PHE A 73 -1.30 9.91 -4.34
CA PHE A 73 -0.45 8.83 -4.88
C PHE A 73 -1.21 7.49 -4.88
N THR A 74 -0.72 6.51 -5.63
CA THR A 74 -1.29 5.16 -5.65
C THR A 74 -0.44 4.21 -4.80
N ILE A 75 -1.08 3.57 -3.82
CA ILE A 75 -0.37 2.73 -2.85
C ILE A 75 0.22 1.49 -3.52
N GLY A 76 1.51 1.24 -3.31
CA GLY A 76 2.22 0.05 -3.78
C GLY A 76 2.65 0.10 -5.24
N MET A 77 2.55 1.27 -5.88
CA MET A 77 3.03 1.50 -7.26
C MET A 77 4.46 2.04 -7.31
N GLY A 78 5.08 2.34 -6.16
CA GLY A 78 6.41 2.97 -6.11
C GLY A 78 6.39 4.46 -6.47
N ASP A 79 5.23 5.11 -6.43
CA ASP A 79 5.07 6.55 -6.63
C ASP A 79 5.72 7.36 -5.49
N VAL A 80 5.84 6.73 -4.31
CA VAL A 80 6.37 7.30 -3.07
C VAL A 80 7.49 6.42 -2.51
N ILE A 81 8.12 6.87 -1.42
CA ILE A 81 9.14 6.07 -0.72
C ILE A 81 8.54 4.74 -0.20
N PRO A 82 9.31 3.64 -0.14
CA PRO A 82 8.82 2.34 0.30
C PRO A 82 8.11 2.36 1.67
N GLY A 83 8.58 3.18 2.61
CA GLY A 83 7.96 3.31 3.93
C GLY A 83 6.54 3.84 3.90
N TRP A 84 6.16 4.63 2.88
CA TRP A 84 4.77 5.06 2.68
C TRP A 84 3.93 3.95 2.06
N ASP A 85 4.44 3.27 1.04
CA ASP A 85 3.77 2.13 0.41
C ASP A 85 3.46 1.00 1.42
N LEU A 86 4.31 0.85 2.43
CA LEU A 86 4.13 -0.12 3.53
C LEU A 86 3.34 0.46 4.71
N GLY A 87 3.47 1.75 4.99
CA GLY A 87 2.94 2.38 6.22
C GLY A 87 1.53 2.97 6.10
N VAL A 88 1.07 3.30 4.89
CA VAL A 88 -0.26 3.89 4.65
C VAL A 88 -1.40 2.87 4.54
N PRO A 89 -1.22 1.65 3.98
CA PRO A 89 -2.26 0.62 4.00
C PRO A 89 -2.91 0.44 5.39
N GLY A 90 -4.22 0.23 5.40
CA GLY A 90 -5.00 0.07 6.63
C GLY A 90 -5.52 1.39 7.23
N MET A 91 -4.99 2.55 6.83
CA MET A 91 -5.53 3.84 7.29
C MET A 91 -6.97 4.03 6.80
N LYS A 92 -7.80 4.70 7.60
CA LYS A 92 -9.19 5.05 7.26
C LYS A 92 -9.32 6.56 7.08
N VAL A 93 -10.28 7.02 6.27
CA VAL A 93 -10.48 8.45 5.99
C VAL A 93 -10.69 9.23 7.30
N GLY A 94 -9.97 10.33 7.45
CA GLY A 94 -9.87 11.16 8.66
C GLY A 94 -8.89 10.64 9.73
N GLY A 95 -8.27 9.48 9.50
CA GLY A 95 -7.28 8.90 10.42
C GLY A 95 -5.93 9.60 10.32
N LYS A 96 -5.22 9.65 11.44
CA LYS A 96 -3.87 10.22 11.56
C LYS A 96 -2.92 9.19 12.13
N ARG A 97 -1.74 9.10 11.52
CA ARG A 97 -0.72 8.12 11.87
C ARG A 97 0.66 8.75 11.82
N GLU A 98 1.51 8.34 12.76
CA GLU A 98 2.95 8.59 12.70
C GLU A 98 3.66 7.37 12.10
N LEU A 99 4.58 7.63 11.17
CA LEU A 99 5.48 6.65 10.58
C LEU A 99 6.92 7.01 10.94
N LEU A 100 7.64 6.09 11.58
CA LEU A 100 9.10 6.17 11.70
C LEU A 100 9.70 5.25 10.65
N ILE A 101 10.38 5.85 9.67
CA ILE A 101 10.83 5.18 8.47
C ILE A 101 12.35 5.12 8.49
N PRO A 102 12.95 3.91 8.55
CA PRO A 102 14.39 3.77 8.46
C PRO A 102 14.89 4.22 7.08
N PHE A 103 16.13 4.69 7.00
CA PHE A 103 16.65 5.32 5.79
C PHE A 103 16.55 4.44 4.53
N ASP A 104 16.65 3.12 4.66
CA ASP A 104 16.57 2.14 3.58
C ASP A 104 15.16 2.01 2.98
N LEU A 105 14.13 2.33 3.76
CA LEU A 105 12.74 2.49 3.31
C LEU A 105 12.39 3.96 2.97
N ALA A 106 13.36 4.86 3.03
CA ALA A 106 13.23 6.28 2.70
C ALA A 106 14.08 6.67 1.49
N TYR A 107 15.07 7.56 1.66
CA TYR A 107 15.94 8.07 0.58
C TYR A 107 17.33 7.43 0.54
N GLY A 108 17.53 6.37 1.32
CA GLY A 108 18.69 5.49 1.22
C GLY A 108 20.03 6.16 1.58
N PRO A 109 21.14 5.52 1.18
CA PRO A 109 22.49 6.04 1.42
C PRO A 109 22.80 7.36 0.72
N ALA A 110 22.01 7.77 -0.27
CA ALA A 110 22.23 9.00 -1.00
C ALA A 110 21.55 10.21 -0.34
N GLY A 111 20.47 10.00 0.41
CA GLY A 111 19.61 11.10 0.88
C GLY A 111 18.87 11.76 -0.28
N ARG A 112 18.40 13.00 -0.09
CA ARG A 112 17.72 13.76 -1.14
C ARG A 112 17.93 15.27 -1.03
N GLY A 113 18.36 15.84 -2.16
CA GLY A 113 18.57 17.28 -2.29
C GLY A 113 19.58 17.81 -1.27
N LYS A 114 19.32 19.01 -0.74
CA LYS A 114 20.13 19.61 0.32
C LYS A 114 19.54 19.42 1.73
N THR A 115 18.30 18.93 1.82
CA THR A 115 17.52 18.92 3.06
C THR A 115 17.54 17.57 3.77
N ILE A 116 17.66 16.47 3.02
CA ILE A 116 17.66 15.12 3.60
C ILE A 116 19.05 14.51 3.45
N PRO A 117 19.82 14.35 4.54
CA PRO A 117 21.15 13.76 4.51
C PRO A 117 21.17 12.29 4.08
N PRO A 118 22.34 11.78 3.66
CA PRO A 118 22.62 10.35 3.53
C PRO A 118 22.20 9.55 4.77
N LYS A 119 21.54 8.40 4.57
CA LYS A 119 21.13 7.48 5.64
C LYS A 119 20.29 8.12 6.75
N ALA A 120 19.48 9.13 6.40
CA ALA A 120 18.58 9.77 7.36
C ALA A 120 17.31 8.92 7.57
N ASP A 121 17.06 8.54 8.82
CA ASP A 121 15.75 8.06 9.26
C ASP A 121 14.77 9.23 9.31
N LEU A 122 13.51 8.97 8.99
CA LEU A 122 12.49 10.00 8.85
C LEU A 122 11.30 9.73 9.76
N ARG A 123 10.71 10.81 10.28
CA ARG A 123 9.42 10.78 10.96
C ARG A 123 8.39 11.48 10.08
N PHE A 124 7.27 10.84 9.84
CA PHE A 124 6.13 11.44 9.15
C PHE A 124 4.89 11.41 10.02
N GLU A 125 4.12 12.48 10.00
CA GLU A 125 2.73 12.48 10.43
C GLU A 125 1.89 12.54 9.17
N VAL A 126 1.01 11.57 8.98
CA VAL A 126 0.16 11.40 7.80
C VAL A 126 -1.30 11.41 8.24
N GLU A 127 -2.12 12.20 7.57
CA GLU A 127 -3.57 12.21 7.69
C GLU A 127 -4.19 11.75 6.37
N LEU A 128 -5.00 10.70 6.39
CA LEU A 128 -5.71 10.24 5.21
C LEU A 128 -6.96 11.10 4.98
N VAL A 129 -6.95 11.88 3.89
CA VAL A 129 -8.01 12.83 3.54
C VAL A 129 -9.10 12.14 2.73
N ALA A 130 -8.71 11.35 1.73
CA ALA A 130 -9.65 10.67 0.85
C ALA A 130 -9.05 9.39 0.26
N ILE A 131 -9.93 8.49 -0.14
CA ILE A 131 -9.63 7.35 -1.01
C ILE A 131 -10.45 7.56 -2.28
N ALA A 132 -9.81 7.55 -3.44
CA ALA A 132 -10.49 7.73 -4.71
C ALA A 132 -11.48 6.56 -4.94
N PRO A 133 -12.69 6.83 -5.45
CA PRO A 133 -13.65 5.78 -5.72
C PRO A 133 -13.17 4.89 -6.87
N VAL A 134 -13.17 3.58 -6.64
CA VAL A 134 -12.97 2.60 -7.72
C VAL A 134 -14.28 2.31 -8.45
N LYS A 135 -14.19 1.95 -9.75
CA LYS A 135 -15.36 1.59 -10.58
C LYS A 135 -15.79 0.12 -10.49
N PHE A 136 -15.28 -0.61 -9.50
CA PHE A 136 -15.63 -2.00 -9.21
C PHE A 136 -15.91 -2.16 -7.71
N GLN A 137 -16.47 -3.31 -7.31
CA GLN A 137 -16.77 -3.58 -5.89
C GLN A 137 -15.71 -4.52 -5.28
N ASP A 138 -15.10 -4.11 -4.18
CA ASP A 138 -14.46 -5.10 -3.30
C ASP A 138 -15.53 -5.80 -2.47
N ILE A 139 -15.54 -7.12 -2.50
CA ILE A 139 -16.53 -7.94 -1.82
C ILE A 139 -15.87 -8.89 -0.83
N GLY A 140 -16.57 -9.18 0.27
CA GLY A 140 -16.17 -10.21 1.23
C GLY A 140 -16.65 -11.60 0.85
N ASN A 141 -16.30 -12.58 1.68
CA ASN A 141 -16.72 -13.98 1.50
C ASN A 141 -18.25 -14.14 1.55
N ASP A 142 -18.93 -13.40 2.42
CA ASP A 142 -20.39 -13.48 2.58
C ASP A 142 -21.13 -12.88 1.38
N ASP A 143 -20.58 -11.82 0.80
CA ASP A 143 -21.12 -11.18 -0.40
C ASP A 143 -21.00 -12.07 -1.63
N LEU A 144 -19.97 -12.92 -1.71
CA LEU A 144 -19.74 -13.80 -2.87
C LEU A 144 -20.95 -14.69 -3.16
N LYS A 145 -21.70 -15.10 -2.14
CA LYS A 145 -22.93 -15.90 -2.31
C LYS A 145 -23.99 -15.12 -3.09
N ALA A 146 -24.17 -13.83 -2.78
CA ALA A 146 -25.11 -12.97 -3.49
C ALA A 146 -24.68 -12.74 -4.95
N TRP A 147 -23.37 -12.63 -5.20
CA TRP A 147 -22.84 -12.54 -6.56
C TRP A 147 -23.03 -13.83 -7.36
N LYS A 148 -22.78 -15.00 -6.75
CA LYS A 148 -23.09 -16.30 -7.36
C LYS A 148 -24.58 -16.42 -7.71
N ALA A 149 -25.46 -15.99 -6.82
CA ALA A 149 -26.91 -16.01 -7.06
C ALA A 149 -27.35 -15.10 -8.22
N LYS A 150 -26.59 -14.03 -8.51
CA LYS A 150 -26.79 -13.16 -9.69
C LYS A 150 -26.20 -13.74 -10.99
N GLY A 151 -25.68 -14.97 -10.96
CA GLY A 151 -25.05 -15.60 -12.12
C GLY A 151 -23.65 -15.06 -12.41
N ALA A 152 -22.95 -14.50 -11.41
CA ALA A 152 -21.61 -13.98 -11.62
C ALA A 152 -20.63 -15.08 -12.07
N LYS A 153 -19.85 -14.79 -13.10
CA LYS A 153 -18.72 -15.62 -13.53
C LYS A 153 -17.56 -15.41 -12.57
N ILE A 154 -17.16 -16.44 -11.84
CA ILE A 154 -16.01 -16.37 -10.93
C ILE A 154 -14.75 -16.75 -11.69
N ILE A 155 -13.79 -15.84 -11.77
CA ILE A 155 -12.52 -16.04 -12.49
C ILE A 155 -11.37 -16.05 -11.50
N ASP A 156 -10.70 -17.20 -11.40
CA ASP A 156 -9.50 -17.36 -10.60
C ASP A 156 -8.28 -17.01 -11.47
N LEU A 157 -7.57 -15.95 -11.08
CA LEU A 157 -6.43 -15.38 -11.80
C LEU A 157 -5.09 -15.92 -11.31
N ARG A 158 -5.09 -16.88 -10.37
CA ARG A 158 -3.88 -17.48 -9.81
C ARG A 158 -3.14 -18.31 -10.85
N ARG A 159 -1.88 -18.58 -10.55
CA ARG A 159 -1.05 -19.51 -11.34
C ARG A 159 -1.57 -20.94 -11.12
N PRO A 160 -1.40 -21.84 -12.11
CA PRO A 160 -1.83 -23.23 -11.98
C PRO A 160 -1.29 -23.92 -10.74
N LEU A 161 -0.02 -23.72 -10.39
CA LEU A 161 0.59 -24.32 -9.20
C LEU A 161 -0.12 -23.88 -7.90
N GLU A 162 -0.42 -22.59 -7.75
CA GLU A 162 -1.14 -22.06 -6.57
C GLU A 162 -2.54 -22.69 -6.44
N ALA A 163 -3.24 -22.89 -7.57
CA ALA A 163 -4.55 -23.51 -7.61
C ALA A 163 -4.50 -25.03 -7.39
N GLN A 164 -3.45 -25.71 -7.87
CA GLN A 164 -3.22 -27.14 -7.63
C GLN A 164 -2.92 -27.42 -6.15
N GLU A 165 -2.11 -26.56 -5.51
CA GLU A 165 -1.73 -26.73 -4.11
C GLU A 165 -2.89 -26.54 -3.13
N SER A 166 -3.75 -25.56 -3.38
CA SER A 166 -4.82 -25.17 -2.43
C SER A 166 -6.23 -25.56 -2.87
N GLY A 167 -6.43 -25.94 -4.12
CA GLY A 167 -7.75 -26.02 -4.74
C GLY A 167 -8.28 -24.64 -5.16
N VAL A 168 -9.51 -24.62 -5.66
CA VAL A 168 -10.21 -23.43 -6.18
C VAL A 168 -11.58 -23.27 -5.52
N ILE A 169 -12.15 -22.08 -5.59
CA ILE A 169 -13.53 -21.85 -5.15
C ILE A 169 -14.46 -22.60 -6.10
N ASP A 170 -15.43 -23.34 -5.55
CA ASP A 170 -16.38 -24.09 -6.35
C ASP A 170 -17.13 -23.20 -7.37
N GLY A 171 -17.18 -23.66 -8.62
CA GLY A 171 -17.73 -22.92 -9.77
C GLY A 171 -16.83 -21.82 -10.34
N SER A 172 -15.59 -21.67 -9.86
CA SER A 172 -14.62 -20.75 -10.46
C SER A 172 -13.93 -21.35 -11.69
N ARG A 173 -13.62 -20.50 -12.66
CA ARG A 173 -12.82 -20.84 -13.84
C ARG A 173 -11.41 -20.26 -13.68
N LEU A 174 -10.40 -21.11 -13.78
CA LEU A 174 -9.01 -20.70 -13.76
C LEU A 174 -8.62 -20.05 -15.10
N ILE A 175 -8.23 -18.78 -15.06
CA ILE A 175 -7.64 -18.02 -16.18
C ILE A 175 -6.39 -17.31 -15.64
N PRO A 176 -5.21 -17.96 -15.66
CA PRO A 176 -4.00 -17.39 -15.08
C PRO A 176 -3.65 -16.03 -15.69
N ALA A 177 -3.53 -15.00 -14.85
CA ALA A 177 -3.25 -13.65 -15.34
C ALA A 177 -1.76 -13.30 -15.33
N PHE A 178 -1.03 -13.72 -14.30
CA PHE A 178 0.33 -13.25 -14.05
C PHE A 178 1.36 -14.39 -14.00
N THR A 179 2.49 -14.16 -14.64
CA THR A 179 3.70 -15.01 -14.53
C THR A 179 4.33 -14.88 -13.14
N GLU A 180 5.34 -15.70 -12.86
CA GLU A 180 6.14 -15.60 -11.61
C GLU A 180 6.84 -14.24 -11.48
N SER A 181 7.22 -13.63 -12.61
CA SER A 181 7.79 -12.28 -12.65
C SER A 181 6.76 -11.16 -12.51
N GLY A 182 5.48 -11.47 -12.31
CA GLY A 182 4.40 -10.49 -12.14
C GLY A 182 3.95 -9.79 -13.42
N ARG A 183 4.44 -10.24 -14.59
CA ARG A 183 3.98 -9.77 -15.90
C ARG A 183 2.69 -10.48 -16.29
N LEU A 184 1.86 -9.84 -17.09
CA LEU A 184 0.71 -10.53 -17.68
C LEU A 184 1.18 -11.64 -18.62
N TYR A 185 0.47 -12.77 -18.65
CA TYR A 185 0.66 -13.75 -19.71
C TYR A 185 0.35 -13.10 -21.08
N PRO A 186 1.15 -13.36 -22.13
CA PRO A 186 0.97 -12.70 -23.43
C PRO A 186 -0.42 -12.89 -24.04
N ASP A 187 -1.04 -14.04 -23.82
CA ASP A 187 -2.35 -14.43 -24.32
C ASP A 187 -3.51 -14.09 -23.36
N PHE A 188 -3.21 -13.57 -22.17
CA PHE A 188 -4.22 -13.37 -21.12
C PHE A 188 -5.41 -12.53 -21.58
N VAL A 189 -5.16 -11.39 -22.23
CA VAL A 189 -6.23 -10.47 -22.68
C VAL A 189 -7.16 -11.17 -23.66
N GLU A 190 -6.61 -11.92 -24.61
CA GLU A 190 -7.39 -12.67 -25.59
C GLU A 190 -8.20 -13.78 -24.92
N THR A 191 -7.56 -14.60 -24.10
CA THR A 191 -8.20 -15.70 -23.37
C THR A 191 -9.32 -15.20 -22.46
N PHE A 192 -9.09 -14.10 -21.74
CA PHE A 192 -10.06 -13.49 -20.84
C PHE A 192 -11.26 -12.93 -21.60
N THR A 193 -11.03 -12.11 -22.64
CA THR A 193 -12.12 -11.45 -23.40
C THR A 193 -12.91 -12.42 -24.29
N LYS A 194 -12.34 -13.58 -24.62
CA LYS A 194 -13.09 -14.71 -25.21
C LYS A 194 -14.06 -15.31 -24.19
N ALA A 195 -13.66 -15.42 -22.92
CA ALA A 195 -14.46 -16.02 -21.85
C ALA A 195 -15.50 -15.08 -21.24
N ILE A 196 -15.16 -13.80 -21.11
CA ILE A 196 -15.94 -12.78 -20.37
C ILE A 196 -16.18 -11.58 -21.29
N LYS A 197 -17.41 -11.07 -21.30
CA LYS A 197 -17.87 -9.92 -22.05
C LYS A 197 -18.16 -8.73 -21.11
N PRO A 198 -18.10 -7.47 -21.59
CA PRO A 198 -18.34 -6.29 -20.75
C PRO A 198 -19.67 -6.28 -19.99
N GLU A 199 -20.71 -6.91 -20.55
CA GLU A 199 -22.04 -7.05 -19.96
C GLU A 199 -22.14 -8.13 -18.87
N ASP A 200 -21.17 -9.04 -18.80
CA ASP A 200 -21.15 -10.10 -17.79
C ASP A 200 -20.97 -9.52 -16.39
N THR A 201 -21.63 -10.16 -15.41
CA THR A 201 -21.28 -9.98 -14.01
C THR A 201 -20.08 -10.88 -13.70
N VAL A 202 -18.97 -10.30 -13.23
CA VAL A 202 -17.72 -11.02 -12.99
C VAL A 202 -17.20 -10.78 -11.58
N VAL A 203 -16.77 -11.86 -10.92
CA VAL A 203 -15.98 -11.79 -9.69
C VAL A 203 -14.58 -12.30 -9.97
N LEU A 204 -13.58 -11.47 -9.71
CA LEU A 204 -12.18 -11.81 -9.85
C LEU A 204 -11.63 -12.28 -8.51
N VAL A 205 -10.88 -13.38 -8.56
CA VAL A 205 -10.24 -13.99 -7.39
C VAL A 205 -8.76 -14.14 -7.68
N CYS A 206 -7.92 -13.84 -6.71
CA CYS A 206 -6.53 -14.26 -6.73
C CYS A 206 -6.12 -14.80 -5.35
N ARG A 207 -4.81 -14.97 -5.11
CA ARG A 207 -4.31 -15.42 -3.80
C ARG A 207 -4.70 -14.48 -2.65
N SER A 208 -4.45 -13.17 -2.79
CA SER A 208 -4.61 -12.18 -1.70
C SER A 208 -5.42 -10.93 -2.09
N GLY A 209 -6.26 -11.02 -3.13
CA GLY A 209 -7.03 -9.89 -3.67
C GLY A 209 -6.26 -8.85 -4.52
N ASN A 210 -4.95 -8.67 -4.34
CA ASN A 210 -4.21 -7.57 -5.02
C ASN A 210 -4.11 -7.74 -6.55
N ARG A 211 -3.83 -8.96 -7.03
CA ARG A 211 -3.74 -9.24 -8.49
C ARG A 211 -5.11 -9.08 -9.15
N SER A 212 -6.17 -9.57 -8.50
CA SER A 212 -7.55 -9.44 -8.98
C SER A 212 -8.03 -7.99 -8.94
N ARG A 213 -7.65 -7.20 -7.94
CA ARG A 213 -7.88 -5.76 -7.91
C ARG A 213 -7.27 -5.05 -9.11
N ARG A 214 -6.02 -5.38 -9.47
CA ARG A 214 -5.34 -4.81 -10.64
C ARG A 214 -6.08 -5.08 -11.95
N ILE A 215 -6.58 -6.31 -12.12
CA ILE A 215 -7.41 -6.67 -13.27
C ILE A 215 -8.79 -5.99 -13.20
N ALA A 216 -9.39 -5.88 -12.01
CA ALA A 216 -10.68 -5.22 -11.82
C ALA A 216 -10.62 -3.73 -12.24
N THR A 217 -9.57 -3.01 -11.83
CA THR A 217 -9.31 -1.63 -12.27
C THR A 217 -9.24 -1.55 -13.79
N TRP A 218 -8.39 -2.38 -14.42
CA TRP A 218 -8.27 -2.44 -15.88
C TRP A 218 -9.61 -2.70 -16.58
N LEU A 219 -10.39 -3.66 -16.09
CA LEU A 219 -11.70 -3.97 -16.66
C LEU A 219 -12.68 -2.81 -16.54
N ALA A 220 -12.80 -2.21 -15.35
CA ALA A 220 -13.80 -1.20 -15.05
C ALA A 220 -13.44 0.18 -15.64
N GLU A 221 -12.14 0.52 -15.69
CA GLU A 221 -11.68 1.85 -16.12
C GLU A 221 -11.31 1.90 -17.59
N GLU A 222 -10.64 0.86 -18.13
CA GLU A 222 -10.15 0.87 -19.51
C GLU A 222 -11.00 0.06 -20.47
N LYS A 223 -11.69 -0.99 -20.00
CA LYS A 223 -12.45 -1.91 -20.86
C LYS A 223 -13.96 -1.77 -20.75
N GLY A 224 -14.46 -0.88 -19.89
CA GLY A 224 -15.87 -0.55 -19.78
C GLY A 224 -16.75 -1.66 -19.19
N TYR A 225 -16.18 -2.57 -18.39
CA TYR A 225 -16.95 -3.60 -17.70
C TYR A 225 -17.68 -2.95 -16.51
N GLY A 226 -19.01 -2.99 -16.52
CA GLY A 226 -19.82 -2.30 -15.51
C GLY A 226 -20.08 -3.10 -14.23
N ASN A 227 -19.98 -4.43 -14.30
CA ASN A 227 -20.39 -5.34 -13.21
C ASN A 227 -19.22 -6.19 -12.72
N VAL A 228 -18.19 -5.52 -12.19
CA VAL A 228 -16.95 -6.14 -11.73
C VAL A 228 -16.87 -6.13 -10.21
N ALA A 229 -16.51 -7.28 -9.64
CA ALA A 229 -16.10 -7.39 -8.26
C ALA A 229 -14.74 -8.05 -8.09
N ASN A 230 -14.04 -7.67 -7.02
CA ASN A 230 -12.81 -8.27 -6.54
C ASN A 230 -13.08 -8.93 -5.19
N LEU A 231 -12.75 -10.22 -5.04
CA LEU A 231 -12.77 -10.87 -3.73
C LEU A 231 -11.59 -10.34 -2.91
N ALA A 232 -11.88 -9.43 -1.96
CA ALA A 232 -10.90 -8.51 -1.39
C ALA A 232 -9.72 -9.21 -0.71
N ASP A 233 -9.98 -10.30 0.01
CA ASP A 233 -8.94 -11.06 0.74
C ASP A 233 -8.46 -12.30 -0.05
N GLY A 234 -9.00 -12.49 -1.26
CA GLY A 234 -8.69 -13.62 -2.12
C GLY A 234 -8.91 -14.99 -1.46
N VAL A 235 -8.17 -15.99 -1.96
CA VAL A 235 -8.24 -17.36 -1.42
C VAL A 235 -7.61 -17.47 -0.03
N LEU A 236 -6.67 -16.59 0.34
CA LEU A 236 -6.13 -16.57 1.70
C LEU A 236 -7.20 -16.19 2.74
N GLY A 237 -8.03 -15.19 2.45
CA GLY A 237 -9.17 -14.86 3.30
C GLY A 237 -10.23 -15.96 3.32
N TRP A 238 -10.45 -16.63 2.19
CA TRP A 238 -11.35 -17.78 2.08
C TRP A 238 -10.91 -18.95 2.98
N THR A 239 -9.64 -19.32 2.93
CA THR A 239 -9.08 -20.42 3.75
C THR A 239 -8.99 -20.05 5.21
N ALA A 240 -8.64 -18.80 5.55
CA ALA A 240 -8.66 -18.31 6.92
C ALA A 240 -10.07 -18.41 7.55
N ALA A 241 -11.12 -18.18 6.75
CA ALA A 241 -12.51 -18.37 7.14
C ALA A 241 -12.97 -19.85 7.14
N LYS A 242 -12.06 -20.80 6.87
CA LYS A 242 -12.32 -22.25 6.79
C LYS A 242 -13.41 -22.62 5.78
N LEU A 243 -13.55 -21.84 4.71
CA LEU A 243 -14.50 -22.11 3.64
C LEU A 243 -13.96 -23.18 2.68
N PRO A 244 -14.82 -24.04 2.12
CA PRO A 244 -14.38 -25.19 1.33
C PRO A 244 -13.77 -24.77 -0.01
N LEU A 245 -12.77 -25.54 -0.45
CA LEU A 245 -12.18 -25.47 -1.79
C LEU A 245 -12.35 -26.84 -2.45
N VAL A 246 -12.48 -26.84 -3.77
CA VAL A 246 -12.52 -28.06 -4.59
C VAL A 246 -11.19 -28.21 -5.33
N PRO A 247 -10.77 -29.44 -5.68
CA PRO A 247 -9.57 -29.61 -6.50
C PRO A 247 -9.64 -28.79 -7.78
N ALA A 248 -8.55 -28.13 -8.15
CA ALA A 248 -8.47 -27.45 -9.43
C ALA A 248 -8.64 -28.49 -10.55
N THR A 249 -9.67 -28.35 -11.38
CA THR A 249 -9.74 -29.14 -12.61
C THR A 249 -8.52 -28.80 -13.45
N PRO A 250 -7.76 -29.79 -13.95
CA PRO A 250 -6.70 -29.53 -14.91
C PRO A 250 -7.28 -28.69 -16.06
N ALA A 251 -6.55 -27.64 -16.47
CA ALA A 251 -6.94 -26.93 -17.69
C ALA A 251 -7.01 -27.96 -18.84
N PRO A 252 -8.05 -27.92 -19.70
CA PRO A 252 -8.13 -28.80 -20.86
C PRO A 252 -6.97 -28.56 -21.83
#